data_AF-A0A2V7VMY3-F1
#
_entry.id   AF-A0A2V7VMY3-F1
#
_cell.length_a   1.000
_cell.length_b   1.000
_cell.length_c   1.000
_cell.angle_alpha   90.00
_cell.angle_beta   90.00
_cell.angle_gamma   90.00
#
_symmetry.space_group_name_H-M   'P 1'
#
loop_
_entity.id
_entity.type
_entity.pdbx_description
1 polymer ?
#
loop_
_entity_poly.entity_id
_entity_poly.type
_entity_poly.pdbx_seq_one_letter_code
_entity_poly.pdbx_strand_id
1 'polypeptide(L)'
;DLKRLFSSAPEQAGNPTASRFLSRLRKEARRAVGTWTRERQYTIDQVLGDMIERCRMLNLRLRGPEDEAKRQFLILLTVQTMHYLHSGRHRLYL
;
A
#
# COMPACT_ATOMS: atom_id res chain seq x y z
N ASP A 1 -5.85 -7.48 0.15
CA ASP A 1 -5.32 -7.58 -1.25
C ASP A 1 -3.80 -7.48 -1.42
N LEU A 2 -3.01 -7.17 -0.38
CA LEU A 2 -1.55 -6.98 -0.53
C LEU A 2 -0.84 -8.20 -1.15
N LYS A 3 -1.30 -9.42 -0.82
CA LYS A 3 -0.78 -10.67 -1.39
C LYS A 3 -1.12 -10.89 -2.87
N ARG A 4 -2.04 -10.10 -3.47
CA ARG A 4 -2.29 -10.12 -4.92
C ARG A 4 -1.28 -9.25 -5.67
N LEU A 5 -0.91 -8.12 -5.07
CA LEU A 5 0.06 -7.18 -5.64
C LEU A 5 1.52 -7.59 -5.39
N PHE A 6 1.80 -8.08 -4.20
CA PHE A 6 3.13 -8.53 -3.76
C PHE A 6 3.11 -10.03 -3.50
N SER A 7 4.26 -10.65 -3.31
CA SER A 7 4.30 -12.05 -2.92
C SER A 7 5.51 -12.37 -2.04
N SER A 8 5.38 -13.44 -1.26
CA SER A 8 6.42 -13.99 -0.39
C SER A 8 7.03 -15.27 -0.99
N ALA A 9 6.78 -15.54 -2.27
CA ALA A 9 7.31 -16.71 -2.96
C ALA A 9 8.86 -16.67 -2.99
N PRO A 10 9.54 -17.82 -2.80
CA PRO A 10 11.01 -17.89 -2.80
C PRO A 10 11.63 -17.37 -4.10
N GLU A 11 10.96 -17.57 -5.23
CA GLU A 11 11.36 -17.09 -6.57
C GLU A 11 11.58 -15.57 -6.61
N GLN A 12 10.92 -14.82 -5.71
CA GLN A 12 11.01 -13.37 -5.64
C GLN A 12 11.97 -12.90 -4.56
N ALA A 13 12.72 -13.77 -3.88
CA ALA A 13 13.59 -13.40 -2.77
C ALA A 13 14.63 -12.31 -3.11
N GLY A 14 15.06 -12.25 -4.38
CA GLY A 14 15.97 -11.22 -4.90
C GLY A 14 15.32 -9.86 -5.17
N ASN A 15 13.98 -9.79 -5.22
CA ASN A 15 13.26 -8.56 -5.53
C ASN A 15 13.23 -7.61 -4.33
N PRO A 16 13.06 -6.29 -4.58
CA PRO A 16 12.86 -5.31 -3.52
C PRO A 16 11.71 -5.70 -2.59
N THR A 17 11.87 -5.41 -1.31
CA THR A 17 10.79 -5.61 -0.33
C THR A 17 9.65 -4.63 -0.59
N ALA A 18 8.41 -5.12 -0.47
CA ALA A 18 7.23 -4.29 -0.64
C ALA A 18 7.20 -3.16 0.39
N SER A 19 7.57 -3.43 1.64
CA SER A 19 7.62 -2.41 2.70
C SER A 19 8.57 -1.25 2.35
N ARG A 20 9.76 -1.54 1.81
CA ARG A 20 10.72 -0.51 1.38
C ARG A 20 10.20 0.27 0.18
N PHE A 21 9.65 -0.43 -0.80
CA PHE A 21 9.04 0.18 -1.98
C PHE A 21 7.91 1.16 -1.61
N LEU A 22 6.95 0.72 -0.78
CA LEU A 22 5.85 1.56 -0.31
C LEU A 22 6.33 2.75 0.52
N SER A 23 7.36 2.56 1.36
CA SER A 23 7.96 3.64 2.14
C SER A 23 8.53 4.75 1.25
N ARG A 24 9.17 4.40 0.12
CA ARG A 24 9.70 5.37 -0.86
C ARG A 24 8.58 6.15 -1.55
N LEU A 25 7.46 5.49 -1.83
CA LEU A 25 6.31 6.11 -2.51
C LEU A 25 5.44 6.97 -1.59
N ARG A 26 5.62 6.90 -0.27
CA ARG A 26 4.75 7.51 0.74
C ARG A 26 4.30 8.94 0.43
N LYS A 27 5.25 9.83 0.18
CA LYS A 27 4.96 11.25 -0.07
C LYS A 27 4.16 11.45 -1.36
N GLU A 28 4.50 10.71 -2.40
CA GLU A 28 3.83 10.78 -3.70
C GLU A 28 2.43 10.18 -3.62
N ALA A 29 2.30 8.98 -3.06
CA ALA A 29 1.04 8.28 -2.89
C ALA A 29 0.05 9.09 -2.05
N ARG A 30 0.52 9.70 -0.95
CA ARG A 30 -0.30 10.59 -0.13
C ARG A 30 -0.83 11.79 -0.90
N ARG A 31 0.01 12.43 -1.72
CA ARG A 31 -0.40 13.56 -2.56
C ARG A 31 -1.41 13.11 -3.60
N ALA A 32 -1.11 12.02 -4.33
CA ALA A 32 -1.97 11.50 -5.38
C ALA A 32 -3.36 11.16 -4.84
N VAL A 33 -3.44 10.33 -3.80
CA VAL A 33 -4.72 9.90 -3.23
C VAL A 33 -5.43 11.07 -2.52
N GLY A 34 -4.70 11.94 -1.82
CA GLY A 34 -5.28 13.09 -1.13
C GLY A 34 -5.99 14.06 -2.07
N THR A 35 -5.42 14.30 -3.25
CA THR A 35 -6.04 15.17 -4.28
C THR A 35 -7.40 14.64 -4.72
N TRP A 36 -7.54 13.33 -4.93
CA TRP A 36 -8.76 12.73 -5.48
C TRP A 36 -9.83 12.44 -4.44
N THR A 37 -9.44 12.20 -3.19
CA THR A 37 -10.36 11.78 -2.13
C THR A 37 -10.87 12.94 -1.28
N ARG A 38 -10.22 14.13 -1.35
CA ARG A 38 -10.43 15.27 -0.41
C ARG A 38 -10.22 14.90 1.06
N GLU A 39 -9.51 13.79 1.30
CA GLU A 39 -9.32 13.26 2.64
C GLU A 39 -8.15 13.90 3.38
N ARG A 40 -8.23 13.84 4.70
CA ARG A 40 -7.14 14.33 5.55
C ARG A 40 -5.89 13.49 5.32
N GLN A 41 -4.77 14.15 5.09
CA GLN A 41 -3.47 13.51 4.83
C GLN A 41 -3.09 12.48 5.90
N TYR A 42 -3.45 12.73 7.16
CA TYR A 42 -3.19 11.78 8.26
C TYR A 42 -3.91 10.44 8.06
N THR A 43 -5.13 10.42 7.51
CA THR A 43 -5.89 9.19 7.28
C THR A 43 -5.17 8.32 6.27
N ILE A 44 -4.73 8.92 5.16
CA ILE A 44 -3.97 8.21 4.13
C ILE A 44 -2.64 7.72 4.69
N ASP A 45 -1.97 8.53 5.52
CA ASP A 45 -0.74 8.14 6.20
C ASP A 45 -0.93 6.96 7.18
N GLN A 46 -2.08 6.86 7.86
CA GLN A 46 -2.43 5.72 8.71
C GLN A 46 -2.61 4.45 7.87
N VAL A 47 -3.47 4.52 6.85
CA VAL A 47 -3.74 3.39 5.95
C VAL A 47 -2.46 2.87 5.31
N LEU A 48 -1.65 3.78 4.78
CA LEU A 48 -0.35 3.47 4.20
C LEU A 48 0.61 2.84 5.22
N GLY A 49 0.66 3.38 6.44
CA GLY A 49 1.49 2.84 7.53
C GLY A 49 1.14 1.39 7.83
N ASP A 50 -0.14 1.11 8.00
CA ASP A 50 -0.64 -0.25 8.28
C ASP A 50 -0.34 -1.21 7.13
N MET A 51 -0.47 -0.74 5.88
CA MET A 51 -0.07 -1.52 4.70
C MET A 51 1.43 -1.83 4.68
N ILE A 52 2.30 -0.87 5.04
CA ILE A 52 3.75 -1.06 5.12
C ILE A 52 4.10 -2.10 6.19
N GLU A 53 3.53 -1.98 7.38
CA GLU A 53 3.77 -2.94 8.47
C GLU A 53 3.27 -4.32 8.10
N ARG A 54 2.08 -4.42 7.47
CA ARG A 54 1.56 -5.71 6.99
C ARG A 54 2.48 -6.34 5.94
N CYS A 55 3.00 -5.56 5.00
CA CYS A 55 3.98 -6.02 4.02
C CYS A 55 5.27 -6.54 4.69
N ARG A 56 5.74 -5.86 5.74
CA ARG A 56 6.92 -6.29 6.52
C ARG A 56 6.65 -7.60 7.26
N MET A 57 5.54 -7.70 7.97
CA MET A 57 5.14 -8.92 8.71
C MET A 57 5.02 -10.15 7.81
N LEU A 58 4.52 -9.95 6.59
CA LEU A 58 4.32 -11.03 5.61
C LEU A 58 5.55 -11.26 4.71
N ASN A 59 6.66 -10.54 4.94
CA ASN A 59 7.88 -10.58 4.13
C ASN A 59 7.60 -10.48 2.61
N LEU A 60 6.69 -9.58 2.25
CA LEU A 60 6.24 -9.42 0.88
C LEU A 60 7.29 -8.70 0.04
N ARG A 61 7.41 -9.14 -1.22
CA ARG A 61 8.31 -8.60 -2.24
C ARG A 61 7.56 -8.28 -3.52
N LEU A 62 8.18 -7.45 -4.36
CA LEU A 62 7.63 -7.08 -5.66
C LEU A 62 7.50 -8.31 -6.55
N ARG A 63 6.36 -8.43 -7.24
CA ARG A 63 6.11 -9.48 -8.25
C ARG A 63 6.71 -9.16 -9.62
N GLY A 64 7.00 -7.90 -9.88
CA GLY A 64 7.42 -7.41 -11.19
C GLY A 64 7.96 -5.97 -11.11
N PRO A 65 7.98 -5.24 -12.24
CA PRO A 65 8.57 -3.90 -12.34
C PRO A 65 7.95 -2.89 -11.36
N GLU A 66 8.77 -1.96 -10.87
CA GLU A 66 8.35 -0.92 -9.91
C GLU A 66 7.19 -0.05 -10.44
N ASP A 67 7.19 0.29 -11.74
CA ASP A 67 6.14 1.15 -12.33
C ASP A 67 4.77 0.51 -12.34
N GLU A 68 4.68 -0.79 -12.63
CA GLU A 68 3.42 -1.51 -12.57
C GLU A 68 2.96 -1.69 -11.12
N ALA A 69 3.88 -2.07 -10.23
CA ALA A 69 3.60 -2.18 -8.81
C ALA A 69 3.10 -0.85 -8.22
N LYS A 70 3.63 0.28 -8.68
CA LYS A 70 3.23 1.62 -8.26
C LYS A 70 1.81 1.93 -8.70
N ARG A 71 1.45 1.69 -9.97
CA ARG A 71 0.09 1.93 -10.47
C ARG A 71 -0.95 1.13 -9.67
N GLN A 72 -0.72 -0.18 -9.54
CA GLN A 72 -1.61 -1.08 -8.79
C GLN A 72 -1.69 -0.68 -7.31
N PHE A 73 -0.57 -0.26 -6.72
CA PHE A 73 -0.54 0.21 -5.34
C PHE A 73 -1.39 1.46 -5.12
N LEU A 74 -1.31 2.46 -6.01
CA LEU A 74 -2.10 3.68 -5.88
C LEU A 74 -3.61 3.41 -5.94
N ILE A 75 -4.03 2.48 -6.81
CA ILE A 75 -5.41 2.02 -6.90
C ILE A 75 -5.83 1.36 -5.57
N LEU A 76 -5.02 0.40 -5.09
CA LEU A 76 -5.30 -0.30 -3.84
C LEU A 76 -5.36 0.65 -2.63
N LEU A 77 -4.43 1.60 -2.54
CA LEU A 77 -4.40 2.59 -1.46
C LEU A 77 -5.67 3.45 -1.48
N THR A 78 -6.16 3.84 -2.66
CA THR A 78 -7.40 4.61 -2.81
C THR A 78 -8.60 3.82 -2.30
N VAL A 79 -8.75 2.57 -2.76
CA VAL A 79 -9.83 1.67 -2.31
C VAL A 79 -9.78 1.47 -0.80
N GLN A 80 -8.59 1.21 -0.27
CA GLN A 80 -8.41 0.95 1.15
C GLN A 80 -8.65 2.19 2.01
N THR A 81 -8.30 3.37 1.52
CA THR A 81 -8.60 4.65 2.19
C THR A 81 -10.10 4.87 2.30
N MET A 82 -10.85 4.63 1.21
CA MET A 82 -12.31 4.74 1.24
C MET A 82 -12.95 3.69 2.17
N HIS A 83 -12.50 2.44 2.11
CA HIS A 83 -12.98 1.40 3.04
C HIS A 83 -12.72 1.76 4.51
N TYR A 84 -11.56 2.33 4.83
CA TYR A 84 -11.25 2.76 6.20
C TYR A 84 -12.20 3.84 6.72
N LEU A 85 -12.62 4.75 5.84
CA LEU A 85 -13.57 5.81 6.17
C LEU A 85 -14.98 5.27 6.36
N HIS A 86 -15.44 4.43 5.43
CA HIS A 86 -16.78 3.83 5.48
C HIS A 86 -16.95 2.80 6.62
N SER A 87 -15.88 2.16 7.08
CA SER A 87 -15.92 1.15 8.15
C SER A 87 -15.75 1.69 9.57
N GLY A 88 -15.75 3.02 9.77
CA GLY A 88 -15.73 3.64 11.09
C GLY A 88 -14.34 3.72 11.76
N ARG A 89 -13.29 4.04 10.99
CA ARG A 89 -11.90 4.25 11.44
C ARG A 89 -11.25 3.07 12.19
N HIS A 90 -11.85 1.88 12.19
CA HIS A 90 -11.38 0.76 13.03
C HIS A 90 -11.06 -0.53 12.28
N ARG A 91 -11.29 -0.66 10.97
CA ARG A 91 -10.93 -1.90 10.25
C ARG A 91 -10.33 -1.65 8.87
N LEU A 92 -9.05 -2.00 8.74
CA LEU A 92 -8.46 -2.29 7.44
C LEU A 92 -8.51 -3.80 7.20
N TYR A 93 -8.94 -4.20 6.01
CA TYR A 93 -8.90 -5.59 5.56
C TYR A 93 -7.61 -5.79 4.73
N LEU A 94 -6.47 -6.03 5.40
CA LEU A 94 -5.14 -6.11 4.78
C LEU A 94 -4.60 -7.54 4.55
#